data_AF-A0A8S8YPT9-F1
#
_entry.id   AF-A0A8S8YPT9-F1
#
_cell.length_a   1.000
_cell.length_b   1.000
_cell.length_c   1.000
_cell.angle_alpha   90.00
_cell.angle_beta   90.00
_cell.angle_gamma   90.00
#
_symmetry.space_group_name_H-M   'P 1'
#
loop_
_entity.id
_entity.type
_entity.pdbx_description
1 polymer ?
#
loop_
_entity_poly.entity_id
_entity_poly.type
_entity_poly.pdbx_seq_one_letter_code
_entity_poly.pdbx_strand_id
1 'polypeptide(L)'
;MYQGRAIEIAYAEACDECWVIGGAQIYEMFLDRVEEIHVTTVHTTNSGDVQFPEWNREGWAESVIETIEADDDNEFSTTYSIWTKYVFRLASLRNPQTKPAIDVPHHRLASHEE
;
A
#
# COMPACT_ATOMS: atom_id res chain seq x y z
N MET A 1 13.63 5.07 25.69
CA MET A 1 12.17 5.04 25.53
C MET A 1 11.86 3.86 24.62
N TYR A 2 10.94 2.95 24.97
CA TYR A 2 10.63 1.82 24.10
C TYR A 2 9.60 2.24 23.05
N GLN A 3 9.65 1.59 21.89
CA GLN A 3 8.86 1.87 20.68
C GLN A 3 7.34 1.93 20.94
N GLY A 4 6.86 1.14 21.91
CA GLY A 4 5.44 1.05 22.27
C GLY A 4 4.86 2.33 22.88
N ARG A 5 5.66 3.23 23.45
CA ARG A 5 5.12 4.45 24.08
C ARG A 5 4.37 5.36 23.10
N ALA A 6 4.83 5.47 21.86
CA ALA A 6 4.15 6.27 20.84
C ALA A 6 2.79 5.66 20.46
N ILE A 7 2.74 4.33 20.31
CA ILE A 7 1.52 3.58 20.02
C ILE A 7 0.52 3.72 21.18
N GLU A 8 1.00 3.61 22.43
CA GLU A 8 0.17 3.77 23.63
C GLU A 8 -0.46 5.16 23.72
N ILE A 9 0.29 6.22 23.39
CA ILE A 9 -0.22 7.59 23.36
C ILE A 9 -1.27 7.73 22.26
N ALA A 10 -1.00 7.27 21.04
CA ALA A 10 -1.98 7.31 19.94
C ALA A 10 -3.27 6.58 20.30
N TYR A 11 -3.16 5.43 20.98
CA TYR A 11 -4.31 4.68 21.48
C TYR A 11 -5.07 5.45 22.58
N ALA A 12 -4.37 6.05 23.53
CA ALA A 12 -4.96 6.83 24.62
C ALA A 12 -5.70 8.09 24.12
N GLU A 13 -5.19 8.71 23.05
CA GLU A 13 -5.80 9.86 22.37
C GLU A 13 -6.90 9.47 21.37
N ALA A 14 -7.25 8.17 21.29
CA ALA A 14 -8.24 7.63 20.36
C ALA A 14 -7.99 8.02 18.89
N CYS A 15 -6.72 8.03 18.48
CA CYS A 15 -6.37 8.22 17.07
C CYS A 15 -6.74 6.97 16.27
N ASP A 16 -7.42 7.16 15.14
CA ASP A 16 -7.73 6.07 14.20
C ASP A 16 -6.45 5.52 13.55
N GLU A 17 -5.46 6.38 13.33
CA GLU A 17 -4.21 6.05 12.64
C GLU A 17 -2.98 6.67 13.34
N CYS A 18 -1.84 5.98 13.24
CA CYS A 18 -0.55 6.47 13.70
C CYS A 18 0.47 6.41 12.57
N TRP A 19 1.03 7.56 12.22
CA TRP A 19 1.96 7.71 11.11
C TRP A 19 3.41 7.72 11.59
N VAL A 20 4.25 6.92 10.94
CA VAL A 20 5.71 6.91 11.17
C VAL A 20 6.37 7.71 10.06
N ILE A 21 6.99 8.85 10.42
CA ILE A 21 7.56 9.80 9.45
C ILE A 21 9.10 9.84 9.47
N GLY A 22 9.73 8.79 10.02
CA GLY A 22 11.18 8.59 10.00
C GLY A 22 11.94 9.19 11.19
N GLY A 23 13.27 9.31 11.12
CA GLY A 23 14.17 8.94 10.01
C GLY A 23 14.49 7.45 9.92
N ALA A 24 15.57 7.08 9.20
CA ALA A 24 15.93 5.68 8.88
C ALA A 24 15.83 4.68 10.04
N GLN A 25 16.39 5.01 11.20
CA GLN A 25 16.33 4.16 12.41
C GLN A 25 14.90 3.96 12.92
N ILE A 26 14.04 4.97 12.80
CA ILE A 26 12.64 4.88 13.19
C ILE A 26 11.88 4.01 12.18
N TYR A 27 12.14 4.16 10.88
CA TYR A 27 11.57 3.25 9.88
C TYR A 27 11.95 1.80 10.19
N GLU A 28 13.22 1.52 10.49
CA GLU A 28 13.70 0.17 10.84
C GLU A 28 12.96 -0.40 12.06
N MET A 29 12.73 0.41 13.09
CA MET A 29 12.03 -0.01 14.30
C MET A 29 10.55 -0.38 14.07
N PHE A 30 9.90 0.21 13.06
CA PHE A 30 8.45 0.08 12.84
C PHE A 30 8.06 -0.65 11.56
N LEU A 31 8.99 -0.95 10.64
CA LEU A 31 8.71 -1.55 9.33
C LEU A 31 7.90 -2.87 9.44
N ASP A 32 8.22 -3.70 10.44
CA ASP A 32 7.49 -4.95 10.67
C ASP A 32 6.09 -4.75 11.29
N ARG A 33 5.83 -3.57 11.86
CA ARG A 33 4.60 -3.25 12.61
C ARG A 33 3.56 -2.48 11.79
N VAL A 34 3.96 -1.83 10.71
CA VAL A 34 3.05 -1.07 9.86
C VAL A 34 2.20 -1.99 8.99
N GLU A 35 0.99 -1.54 8.65
CA GLU A 35 0.08 -2.24 7.73
C GLU A 35 0.12 -1.66 6.31
N GLU A 36 0.49 -0.38 6.22
CA GLU A 36 0.53 0.43 5.00
C GLU A 36 1.80 1.28 4.96
N ILE A 37 2.39 1.44 3.77
CA ILE A 37 3.55 2.30 3.51
C ILE A 37 3.23 3.20 2.34
N HIS A 38 3.30 4.50 2.59
CA HIS A 38 3.24 5.54 1.56
C HIS A 38 4.66 5.91 1.17
N VAL A 39 5.02 5.71 -0.10
CA VAL A 39 6.37 5.95 -0.59
C VAL A 39 6.36 6.80 -1.85
N THR A 40 7.17 7.85 -1.83
CA THR A 40 7.52 8.62 -3.02
C THR A 40 8.93 8.22 -3.44
N THR A 41 9.04 7.60 -4.61
CA THR A 41 10.32 7.23 -5.20
C THR A 41 10.75 8.33 -6.17
N VAL A 42 11.90 8.96 -5.91
CA VAL A 42 12.52 9.92 -6.81
C VAL A 42 13.50 9.18 -7.72
N HIS A 43 13.30 9.26 -9.03
CA HIS A 43 14.09 8.50 -10.01
C HIS A 43 15.40 9.21 -10.34
N THR A 44 16.35 9.14 -9.41
CA THR A 44 17.70 9.69 -9.54
C THR A 44 18.77 8.67 -9.16
N THR A 45 19.99 8.86 -9.66
CA THR A 45 21.16 8.06 -9.27
C THR A 45 21.87 8.63 -8.03
N ASN A 46 21.43 9.79 -7.54
CA ASN A 46 22.01 10.43 -6.37
C ASN A 46 21.38 9.87 -5.08
N SER A 47 22.03 8.87 -4.47
CA SER A 47 21.65 8.40 -3.14
C SER A 47 22.49 9.14 -2.08
N GLY A 48 21.84 9.82 -1.14
CA GLY A 48 22.51 10.41 0.03
C GLY A 48 23.06 9.34 0.99
N ASP A 49 23.71 9.80 2.07
CA ASP A 49 24.40 8.93 3.05
C ASP A 49 23.45 8.07 3.90
N VAL A 50 22.17 8.47 3.99
CA VAL A 50 21.14 7.81 4.79
C VAL A 50 20.12 7.16 3.88
N GLN A 51 19.86 5.88 4.09
CA GLN A 51 18.97 5.08 3.26
C GLN A 51 17.75 4.59 4.05
N PHE A 52 16.65 4.33 3.31
CA PHE A 52 15.53 3.59 3.84
C PHE A 52 16.00 2.16 4.20
N PRO A 53 15.53 1.56 5.32
CA PRO A 53 15.93 0.21 5.70
C PRO A 53 15.61 -0.81 4.61
N GLU A 54 16.33 -1.93 4.62
CA GLU A 54 16.04 -3.04 3.72
C GLU A 54 14.60 -3.52 3.95
N TRP A 55 13.83 -3.59 2.87
CA TRP A 55 12.42 -3.89 2.92
C TRP A 55 12.11 -5.10 2.03
N ASN A 56 11.87 -6.24 2.68
CA ASN A 56 11.37 -7.41 1.98
C ASN A 56 9.92 -7.15 1.54
N ARG A 57 9.72 -7.09 0.22
CA ARG A 57 8.42 -6.85 -0.42
C ARG A 57 7.53 -8.11 -0.48
N GLU A 58 8.05 -9.27 -0.09
CA GLU A 58 7.23 -10.45 0.10
C GLU A 58 6.11 -10.16 1.10
N GLY A 59 4.88 -10.53 0.75
CA GLY A 59 3.74 -10.25 1.60
C GLY A 59 3.13 -8.85 1.42
N TRP A 60 3.60 -8.05 0.45
CA TRP A 60 3.04 -6.72 0.16
C TRP A 60 2.45 -6.63 -1.26
N ALA A 61 1.44 -5.78 -1.42
CA ALA A 61 0.87 -5.38 -2.70
C ALA A 61 1.08 -3.88 -2.94
N GLU A 62 1.64 -3.53 -4.10
CA GLU A 62 1.83 -2.14 -4.52
C GLU A 62 0.62 -1.63 -5.31
N SER A 63 0.22 -0.40 -4.99
CA SER A 63 -0.67 0.42 -5.81
C SER A 63 0.04 1.72 -6.16
N VAL A 64 0.38 1.90 -7.44
CA VAL A 64 0.90 3.17 -7.95
C VAL A 64 -0.25 4.15 -8.06
N ILE A 65 -0.13 5.29 -7.39
CA ILE A 65 -1.19 6.30 -7.31
C ILE A 65 -0.93 7.42 -8.31
N GLU A 66 0.32 7.87 -8.42
CA GLU A 66 0.69 9.00 -9.27
C GLU A 66 2.13 8.84 -9.78
N THR A 67 2.35 9.24 -11.04
CA THR A 67 3.66 9.39 -11.63
C THR A 67 3.78 10.80 -12.19
N ILE A 68 4.81 11.52 -11.76
CA ILE A 68 5.11 12.89 -12.18
C ILE A 68 6.41 12.85 -12.97
N GLU A 69 6.39 13.35 -14.19
CA GLU A 69 7.61 13.53 -14.99
C GLU A 69 8.41 14.73 -14.51
N ALA A 70 9.71 14.75 -14.82
CA ALA A 70 10.54 15.91 -14.51
C ALA A 70 10.08 17.13 -15.32
N ASP A 71 10.08 18.30 -14.68
CA ASP A 71 9.71 19.59 -15.27
C ASP A 71 10.53 20.74 -14.66
N ASP A 72 10.17 21.97 -14.98
CA ASP A 72 10.89 23.17 -14.50
C ASP A 72 10.83 23.32 -12.97
N ASP A 73 9.81 22.77 -12.31
CA ASP A 73 9.62 22.81 -10.85
C ASP A 73 10.15 21.54 -10.16
N ASN A 74 10.33 20.44 -10.88
CA ASN A 74 10.76 19.13 -10.38
C ASN A 74 11.94 18.56 -11.19
N GLU A 75 13.15 18.64 -10.64
CA GLU A 75 14.39 18.22 -11.32
C GLU A 75 14.38 16.73 -11.74
N PHE A 76 13.65 15.87 -11.02
CA PHE A 76 13.59 14.43 -11.28
C PHE A 76 12.14 13.95 -11.34
N SER A 77 11.89 12.92 -12.15
CA SER A 77 10.59 12.25 -12.14
C SER A 77 10.38 11.51 -10.82
N THR A 78 9.12 11.42 -10.40
CA THR A 78 8.75 10.76 -9.16
C THR A 78 7.58 9.81 -9.36
N THR A 79 7.53 8.77 -8.55
CA THR A 79 6.39 7.86 -8.47
C THR A 79 5.94 7.76 -7.03
N TYR A 80 4.67 8.07 -6.79
CA TYR A 80 4.00 7.86 -5.53
C TYR A 80 3.23 6.54 -5.55
N SER A 81 3.54 5.66 -4.61
CA SER A 81 2.83 4.39 -4.44
C SER A 81 2.49 4.09 -2.98
N ILE A 82 1.43 3.31 -2.81
CA ILE A 82 0.96 2.81 -1.53
C ILE A 82 1.17 1.31 -1.53
N TRP A 83 1.85 0.81 -0.50
CA TRP A 83 2.08 -0.61 -0.30
C TRP A 83 1.27 -1.08 0.90
N THR A 84 0.49 -2.14 0.73
CA THR A 84 -0.32 -2.74 1.79
C THR A 84 0.06 -4.19 1.99
N LYS A 85 0.10 -4.67 3.23
CA LYS A 85 0.34 -6.11 3.49
C LYS A 85 -0.83 -6.92 2.92
N TYR A 86 -0.55 -8.09 2.33
CA TYR A 86 -1.56 -9.06 1.95
C TYR A 86 -2.32 -9.46 3.21
N VAL A 87 -3.51 -8.89 3.39
CA VAL A 87 -4.44 -9.39 4.38
C VAL A 87 -4.93 -10.73 3.81
N PHE A 88 -4.40 -11.85 4.31
CA PHE A 88 -5.24 -13.04 4.48
C PHE A 88 -6.29 -12.65 5.52
N ARG A 89 -7.20 -11.75 5.12
CA ARG A 89 -8.44 -11.50 5.82
C ARG A 89 -9.12 -12.84 5.62
N LEU A 90 -9.00 -13.73 6.62
CA LEU A 90 -9.88 -14.88 6.71
C LEU A 90 -11.25 -14.29 6.48
N ALA A 91 -11.79 -14.54 5.29
CA ALA A 91 -13.13 -14.18 4.96
C ALA A 91 -13.92 -14.75 6.13
N SER A 92 -14.46 -13.83 6.94
CA SER A 92 -15.39 -14.08 8.03
C SER A 92 -16.11 -15.39 7.70
N LEU A 93 -15.98 -16.42 8.55
CA LEU A 93 -16.65 -17.71 8.42
C LEU A 93 -18.07 -17.54 7.85
N ARG A 94 -18.18 -17.52 6.52
CA ARG A 94 -19.42 -17.47 5.76
C ARG A 94 -19.34 -18.70 4.89
N ASN A 95 -19.83 -19.77 5.51
CA ASN A 95 -20.40 -20.97 4.94
C ASN A 95 -20.00 -21.30 3.48
N PRO A 96 -19.23 -22.38 3.23
CA PRO A 96 -18.73 -22.78 1.91
C PRO A 96 -19.81 -23.40 0.99
N GLN A 97 -21.07 -22.95 1.01
CA GLN A 97 -22.17 -23.55 0.22
C GLN A 97 -22.86 -22.62 -0.79
N THR A 98 -22.37 -21.40 -1.03
CA THR A 98 -22.87 -20.60 -2.16
C THR A 98 -21.85 -20.59 -3.29
N LYS A 99 -22.05 -21.48 -4.25
CA LYS A 99 -21.37 -21.48 -5.55
C LYS A 99 -21.54 -20.08 -6.19
N PRO A 100 -20.49 -19.43 -6.71
CA PRO A 100 -20.66 -18.20 -7.46
C PRO A 100 -21.42 -18.52 -8.75
N ALA A 101 -22.63 -17.99 -8.88
CA ALA A 101 -23.35 -17.95 -10.14
C ALA A 101 -22.62 -16.93 -11.02
N ILE A 102 -21.87 -17.42 -12.00
CA ILE A 102 -21.38 -16.61 -13.11
C ILE A 102 -22.60 -16.37 -13.99
N ASP A 103 -23.27 -15.24 -13.79
CA ASP A 103 -24.37 -14.82 -14.65
C ASP A 103 -23.76 -14.20 -15.92
N VAL A 104 -23.62 -15.02 -16.96
CA VAL A 104 -23.26 -14.57 -18.30
C VAL A 104 -24.56 -14.21 -19.01
N PRO A 105 -24.84 -12.93 -19.31
CA PRO A 105 -26.00 -12.58 -20.10
C PRO A 105 -25.80 -13.06 -21.55
N HIS A 106 -26.39 -14.20 -21.88
CA HIS A 106 -26.63 -14.64 -23.26
C HIS A 106 -27.71 -13.74 -23.88
N HIS A 107 -27.33 -12.57 -24.39
CA HIS A 107 -28.13 -11.93 -25.42
C HIS A 107 -27.69 -12.48 -26.79
N ARG A 108 -28.58 -13.30 -27.33
CA ARG A 108 -28.50 -13.98 -28.61
C ARG A 108 -28.85 -12.95 -29.68
N LEU A 109 -27.86 -12.42 -30.41
CA LEU A 109 -28.12 -11.70 -31.66
C LEU A 109 -28.45 -12.75 -32.73
N ALA A 110 -29.76 -12.95 -32.95
CA ALA A 110 -30.26 -13.64 -34.12
C ALA A 110 -30.37 -12.62 -35.27
N SER A 111 -29.57 -12.85 -36.31
CA SER A 111 -29.74 -12.31 -37.66
C SER A 111 -30.86 -13.07 -38.39
N HIS A 112 -31.90 -12.39 -38.88
CA HIS A 112 -32.38 -12.43 -40.29
C HIS A 112 -33.74 -11.72 -40.49
N GLU A 113 -33.82 -11.04 -41.65
CA GLU A 113 -34.99 -10.77 -42.51
C GLU A 113 -36.08 -9.80 -42.01
N GLU A 114 -36.12 -8.59 -42.55
CA GLU A 114 -36.73 -8.22 -43.86
C GLU A 114 -35.95 -7.07 -44.53
#